data_AF-A0A1T5GSH5-F1
#
_entry.id   AF-A0A1T5GSH5-F1
#
_cell.length_a   1.000
_cell.length_b   1.000
_cell.length_c   1.000
_cell.angle_alpha   90.00
_cell.angle_beta   90.00
_cell.angle_gamma   90.00
#
_symmetry.space_group_name_H-M   'P 1'
#
loop_
_entity.id
_entity.type
_entity.pdbx_description
1 polymer ?
#
loop_
_entity_poly.entity_id
_entity_poly.type
_entity_poly.pdbx_seq_one_letter_code
_entity_poly.pdbx_strand_id
1 'polypeptide(L)'
;MTDSNPRSYVHAEVLGGVQRRRRWTPEEKLRMVEETFLPGNSVSRVARMHGVAPNQLFGWRRQAASGALTATRAGGQVVPASEYRALENQVRELQRMLGKKTMENEILREAISRVAAPKKTPLRTLSLPEGDL
;
A
#
# COMPACT_ATOMS: atom_id res chain seq x y z
N MET A 1 -32.20 32.96 49.66
CA MET A 1 -32.36 32.42 48.29
C MET A 1 -31.03 32.52 47.59
N THR A 2 -30.48 31.35 47.22
CA THR A 2 -29.38 31.06 46.26
C THR A 2 -28.01 31.71 46.49
N ASP A 3 -26.88 31.03 46.34
CA ASP A 3 -26.45 29.65 46.52
C ASP A 3 -24.91 29.72 46.49
N SER A 4 -24.29 28.80 47.19
CA SER A 4 -22.88 28.42 47.18
C SER A 4 -22.24 28.40 45.79
N ASN A 5 -21.04 28.97 45.63
CA ASN A 5 -19.95 28.35 44.84
C ASN A 5 -18.60 29.09 45.00
N PRO A 6 -17.75 28.78 45.99
CA PRO A 6 -16.33 29.07 45.85
C PRO A 6 -15.76 28.00 44.93
N ARG A 7 -15.62 28.31 43.63
CA ARG A 7 -14.81 27.50 42.71
C ARG A 7 -13.35 27.58 43.15
N SER A 8 -13.04 26.77 44.14
CA SER A 8 -11.73 26.25 44.47
C SER A 8 -11.14 25.69 43.19
N TYR A 9 -10.39 26.51 42.47
CA TYR A 9 -9.40 26.01 41.54
C TYR A 9 -8.37 25.30 42.40
N VAL A 10 -8.51 23.98 42.47
CA VAL A 10 -7.55 23.11 43.13
C VAL A 10 -6.22 23.39 42.45
N HIS A 11 -5.33 24.02 43.20
CA HIS A 11 -3.96 24.27 42.80
C HIS A 11 -3.34 22.88 42.61
N ALA A 12 -3.27 22.41 41.36
CA ALA A 12 -2.56 21.20 41.05
C ALA A 12 -1.07 21.52 41.16
N GLU A 13 -0.54 21.40 42.38
CA GLU A 13 0.89 21.36 42.64
C GLU A 13 1.47 20.24 41.77
N VAL A 14 2.24 20.64 40.76
CA VAL A 14 3.04 19.72 39.95
C VAL A 14 4.18 19.24 40.84
N LEU A 15 3.90 18.18 41.60
CA LEU A 15 4.91 17.47 42.38
C LEU A 15 6.01 17.00 41.43
N GLY A 16 7.22 17.46 41.73
CA GLY A 16 8.42 17.27 40.93
C GLY A 16 8.71 15.81 40.60
N GLY A 17 9.00 15.58 39.34
CA GLY A 17 9.54 14.33 38.83
C GLY A 17 9.44 14.35 37.32
N VAL A 18 10.58 14.40 36.64
CA VAL A 18 10.64 14.12 35.20
C VAL A 18 10.21 12.67 35.01
N GLN A 19 8.91 12.41 34.98
CA GLN A 19 8.33 11.12 34.67
C GLN A 19 8.66 10.86 33.20
N ARG A 20 9.80 10.18 32.96
CA ARG A 20 10.11 9.62 31.65
C ARG A 20 8.94 8.72 31.28
N ARG A 21 8.01 9.24 30.46
CA ARG A 21 6.90 8.47 29.89
C ARG A 21 7.47 7.14 29.40
N ARG A 22 7.04 6.04 30.02
CA ARG A 22 7.50 4.69 29.70
C ARG A 22 7.45 4.49 28.17
N ARG A 23 8.59 4.13 27.57
CA ARG A 23 8.67 3.80 26.14
C ARG A 23 8.42 2.30 25.98
N TRP A 24 7.49 1.97 25.10
CA TRP A 24 7.17 0.58 24.74
C TRP A 24 7.87 0.23 23.43
N THR A 25 8.64 -0.84 23.46
CA THR A 25 9.25 -1.46 22.27
C THR A 25 8.17 -2.04 21.35
N PRO A 26 8.42 -2.20 20.04
CA PRO A 26 7.50 -2.90 19.13
C PRO A 26 7.11 -4.30 19.62
N GLU A 27 8.05 -5.02 20.22
CA GLU A 27 7.86 -6.36 20.75
C GLU A 27 6.90 -6.37 21.94
N GLU A 28 7.06 -5.43 22.89
CA GLU A 28 6.15 -5.28 24.02
C GLU A 28 4.74 -4.89 23.55
N LYS A 29 4.62 -3.99 22.57
CA LYS A 29 3.33 -3.62 21.98
C LYS A 29 2.63 -4.82 21.37
N LEU A 30 3.36 -5.64 20.60
CA LEU A 30 2.80 -6.85 19.98
C LEU A 30 2.37 -7.88 21.02
N ARG A 31 3.19 -8.12 22.04
CA ARG A 31 2.81 -9.05 23.13
C ARG A 31 1.53 -8.61 23.82
N MET A 32 1.39 -7.32 24.14
CA MET A 32 0.16 -6.79 24.73
C MET A 32 -1.03 -6.93 23.78
N VAL A 33 -0.83 -6.67 22.48
CA VAL A 33 -1.87 -6.83 21.46
C VAL A 33 -2.32 -8.30 21.35
N GLU A 34 -1.39 -9.25 21.25
CA GLU A 34 -1.65 -10.69 21.23
C GLU A 34 -2.44 -11.15 22.46
N GLU A 35 -2.06 -10.65 23.64
CA GLU A 35 -2.75 -10.96 24.89
C GLU A 35 -4.22 -10.50 24.90
N THR A 36 -4.56 -9.43 24.16
CA THR A 36 -5.96 -8.99 24.01
C THR A 36 -6.83 -9.94 23.16
N PHE A 37 -6.23 -10.86 22.42
CA PHE A 37 -6.95 -11.86 21.62
C PHE A 37 -7.09 -13.21 22.35
N LEU A 38 -6.44 -13.38 23.50
CA LEU A 38 -6.61 -14.58 24.32
C LEU A 38 -8.04 -14.65 24.88
N PRO A 39 -8.64 -15.86 24.97
CA PRO A 39 -9.98 -16.03 25.52
C PRO A 39 -10.04 -15.54 26.97
N GLY A 40 -11.09 -14.77 27.30
CA GLY A 40 -11.26 -14.18 28.64
C GLY A 40 -10.43 -12.92 28.90
N ASN A 41 -9.66 -12.44 27.93
CA ASN A 41 -9.00 -11.14 27.98
C ASN A 41 -9.79 -10.08 27.20
N SER A 42 -9.89 -8.89 27.80
CA SER A 42 -10.42 -7.70 27.14
C SER A 42 -9.32 -6.64 27.07
N VAL A 43 -9.45 -5.71 26.13
CA VAL A 43 -8.51 -4.59 25.99
C VAL A 43 -8.36 -3.84 27.31
N SER A 44 -9.46 -3.56 28.00
CA SER A 44 -9.45 -2.86 29.29
C SER A 44 -8.72 -3.64 30.39
N ARG A 45 -8.84 -4.98 30.40
CA ARG A 45 -8.13 -5.84 31.36
C ARG A 45 -6.62 -5.79 31.12
N VAL A 46 -6.20 -6.02 29.88
CA VAL A 46 -4.78 -6.03 29.48
C VAL A 46 -4.16 -4.65 29.69
N ALA A 47 -4.87 -3.59 29.32
CA ALA A 47 -4.43 -2.20 29.53
C ALA A 47 -4.11 -1.90 31.01
N ARG A 48 -4.98 -2.30 31.95
CA ARG A 48 -4.73 -2.12 33.38
C ARG A 48 -3.52 -2.90 33.88
N MET A 49 -3.38 -4.14 33.44
CA MET A 49 -2.27 -5.01 33.86
C MET A 49 -0.90 -4.48 33.42
N HIS A 50 -0.83 -3.85 32.23
CA HIS A 50 0.41 -3.27 31.71
C HIS A 50 0.59 -1.78 32.01
N GLY A 51 -0.38 -1.14 32.69
CA GLY A 51 -0.34 0.30 32.98
C GLY A 51 -0.42 1.17 31.71
N VAL A 52 -1.13 0.70 30.68
CA VAL A 52 -1.31 1.37 29.39
C VAL A 52 -2.72 1.94 29.30
N ALA A 53 -2.87 3.11 28.66
CA ALA A 53 -4.21 3.64 28.38
C ALA A 53 -4.95 2.76 27.36
N PRO A 54 -6.22 2.36 27.59
CA PRO A 54 -6.97 1.50 26.67
C PRO A 54 -6.99 2.01 25.22
N ASN A 55 -7.13 3.33 25.02
CA ASN A 55 -7.09 3.95 23.68
C ASN A 55 -5.77 3.69 22.94
N GLN A 56 -4.64 3.67 23.66
CA GLN A 56 -3.33 3.38 23.07
C GLN A 56 -3.26 1.91 22.62
N LEU A 57 -3.79 0.98 23.42
CA LEU A 57 -3.83 -0.44 23.08
C LEU A 57 -4.78 -0.74 21.91
N PHE A 58 -5.93 -0.04 21.81
CA PHE A 58 -6.79 -0.09 20.62
C PHE A 58 -6.07 0.41 19.37
N GLY A 59 -5.29 1.50 19.50
CA GLY A 59 -4.45 2.00 18.41
C GLY A 59 -3.43 0.96 17.93
N TRP A 60 -2.75 0.28 18.85
CA TRP A 60 -1.80 -0.78 18.50
C TRP A 60 -2.47 -2.01 17.88
N ARG A 61 -3.67 -2.41 18.34
CA ARG A 61 -4.46 -3.47 17.68
C ARG A 61 -4.76 -3.15 16.22
N ARG A 62 -5.14 -1.90 15.94
CA ARG A 62 -5.40 -1.45 14.56
C ARG A 62 -4.13 -1.48 13.71
N GLN A 63 -3.00 -1.04 14.26
CA GLN A 63 -1.70 -1.06 13.57
C GLN A 63 -1.19 -2.49 13.33
N ALA A 64 -1.46 -3.43 14.24
CA ALA A 64 -1.16 -4.84 14.05
C ALA A 64 -2.00 -5.45 12.93
N ALA A 65 -3.31 -5.15 12.90
CA ALA A 65 -4.21 -5.63 11.84
C ALA A 65 -3.83 -5.11 10.44
N SER A 66 -3.28 -3.90 10.33
CA SER A 66 -2.77 -3.37 9.08
C SER A 66 -1.32 -3.78 8.76
N GLY A 67 -0.71 -4.67 9.54
CA GLY A 67 0.68 -5.13 9.37
C GLY A 67 1.76 -4.11 9.75
N ALA A 68 1.38 -2.86 10.08
CA ALA A 68 2.31 -1.77 10.37
C ALA A 68 3.13 -2.03 11.65
N LEU A 69 2.50 -2.60 12.68
CA LEU A 69 3.20 -2.92 13.93
C LEU A 69 4.20 -4.08 13.75
N THR A 70 3.87 -5.09 12.94
CA THR A 70 4.74 -6.23 12.63
C THR A 70 5.92 -5.82 11.76
N ALA A 71 5.72 -4.91 10.80
CA ALA A 71 6.79 -4.34 9.99
C ALA A 71 7.83 -3.59 10.84
N THR A 72 7.39 -2.84 11.87
CA THR A 72 8.33 -2.18 12.81
C THR A 72 9.17 -3.14 13.66
N ARG A 73 8.66 -4.35 13.97
CA ARG A 73 9.41 -5.40 14.68
C ARG A 73 10.42 -6.09 13.78
N ALA A 74 10.08 -6.33 12.52
CA ALA A 74 10.96 -7.01 11.56
C ALA A 74 12.11 -6.12 11.06
N GLY A 75 12.24 -4.89 11.56
CA GLY A 75 13.15 -3.88 10.99
C GLY A 75 12.78 -3.48 9.55
N GLY A 76 11.58 -3.84 9.10
CA GLY A 76 11.09 -3.56 7.76
C GLY A 76 10.74 -2.08 7.63
N GLN A 77 11.23 -1.45 6.57
CA GLN A 77 10.87 -0.07 6.24
C GLN A 77 9.35 0.00 5.99
N VAL A 78 8.64 0.70 6.86
CA VAL A 78 7.20 0.98 6.67
C VAL A 78 7.09 2.10 5.66
N VAL A 79 6.72 1.77 4.43
CA VAL A 79 6.46 2.75 3.37
C VAL A 79 5.13 3.46 3.67
N PRO A 80 5.10 4.80 3.72
CA PRO A 80 3.87 5.57 3.88
C PRO A 80 2.83 5.22 2.80
N ALA A 81 1.54 5.24 3.16
CA ALA A 81 0.45 4.93 2.24
C ALA A 81 0.43 5.83 0.98
N SER A 82 0.96 7.05 1.07
CA SER A 82 1.11 7.98 -0.06
C SER A 82 2.14 7.49 -1.08
N GLU A 83 3.28 6.98 -0.63
CA GLU A 83 4.34 6.45 -1.49
C GLU A 83 3.87 5.17 -2.18
N TYR A 84 3.13 4.31 -1.48
CA TYR A 84 2.51 3.14 -2.09
C TYR A 84 1.54 3.51 -3.23
N ARG A 85 0.69 4.52 -3.02
CA ARG A 85 -0.25 5.02 -4.05
C ARG A 85 0.48 5.66 -5.23
N ALA A 86 1.56 6.40 -4.98
CA ALA A 86 2.38 6.99 -6.03
C ALA A 86 3.00 5.90 -6.91
N LEU A 87 3.54 4.85 -6.28
CA LEU A 87 4.09 3.70 -6.99
C LEU A 87 3.03 2.95 -7.79
N GLU A 88 1.83 2.75 -7.23
CA GLU A 88 0.71 2.13 -7.94
C GLU A 88 0.34 2.91 -9.21
N ASN A 89 0.30 4.25 -9.12
CA ASN A 89 0.04 5.11 -10.27
C ASN A 89 1.13 4.99 -11.34
N GLN A 90 2.41 4.93 -10.93
CA GLN A 90 3.52 4.73 -11.85
C GLN A 90 3.45 3.38 -12.56
N VAL A 91 3.09 2.30 -11.84
CA VAL A 91 2.90 0.97 -12.43
C VAL A 91 1.80 1.01 -13.50
N ARG A 92 0.65 1.63 -13.20
CA ARG A 92 -0.44 1.77 -14.17
C ARG A 92 -0.01 2.53 -15.42
N GLU A 93 0.77 3.58 -15.26
CA GLU A 93 1.25 4.38 -16.39
C GLU A 93 2.26 3.62 -17.25
N LEU A 94 3.20 2.92 -16.61
CA LEU A 94 4.14 2.05 -17.31
C LEU A 94 3.42 0.94 -18.08
N GLN A 95 2.38 0.34 -17.49
CA GLN A 95 1.56 -0.66 -18.17
C GLN A 95 0.85 -0.08 -19.41
N ARG A 96 0.32 1.14 -19.33
CA ARG A 96 -0.27 1.83 -20.50
C ARG A 96 0.76 2.06 -21.60
N MET A 97 1.91 2.61 -21.24
CA MET A 97 2.99 2.90 -22.18
C MET A 97 3.52 1.62 -22.85
N LEU A 98 3.69 0.55 -22.08
CA LEU A 98 4.06 -0.76 -22.59
C LEU A 98 3.03 -1.25 -23.62
N GLY A 99 1.73 -1.21 -23.29
CA GLY A 99 0.66 -1.61 -24.20
C GLY A 99 0.67 -0.83 -25.52
N LYS A 100 0.85 0.50 -25.44
CA LYS A 100 1.00 1.34 -26.64
C LYS A 100 2.20 0.91 -27.49
N LYS A 101 3.35 0.69 -26.87
CA LYS A 101 4.58 0.32 -27.58
C LYS A 101 4.52 -1.08 -28.19
N THR A 102 3.78 -2.01 -27.57
CA THR A 102 3.51 -3.33 -28.13
C THR A 102 2.70 -3.22 -29.41
N MET A 103 1.60 -2.46 -29.39
CA MET A 103 0.79 -2.22 -30.59
C MET A 103 1.60 -1.57 -31.72
N GLU A 104 2.40 -0.55 -31.41
CA GLU A 104 3.29 0.07 -32.42
C GLU A 104 4.25 -0.97 -33.04
N ASN A 105 4.85 -1.85 -32.23
CA ASN A 105 5.73 -2.89 -32.73
C ASN A 105 5.02 -3.89 -33.65
N GLU A 106 3.80 -4.30 -33.29
CA GLU A 106 3.00 -5.21 -34.10
C GLU A 106 2.67 -4.60 -35.46
N ILE A 107 2.21 -3.35 -35.49
CA ILE A 107 1.91 -2.62 -36.72
C ILE A 107 3.16 -2.48 -37.60
N LEU A 108 4.29 -2.11 -37.01
CA LEU A 108 5.54 -1.96 -37.75
C LEU A 108 6.01 -3.29 -38.34
N ARG A 109 5.92 -4.39 -37.57
CA ARG A 109 6.25 -5.74 -38.06
C ARG A 109 5.32 -6.17 -39.19
N GLU A 110 4.03 -5.87 -39.08
CA GLU A 110 3.06 -6.16 -40.14
C GLU A 110 3.37 -5.37 -41.42
N ALA A 111 3.66 -4.07 -41.30
CA ALA A 111 4.04 -3.23 -42.43
C ALA A 111 5.31 -3.74 -43.12
N ILE A 112 6.33 -4.14 -42.34
CA ILE A 112 7.56 -4.75 -42.87
C ILE A 112 7.22 -6.06 -43.59
N SER A 113 6.39 -6.92 -43.01
CA SER A 113 5.98 -8.19 -43.62
C SER A 113 5.27 -7.99 -44.97
N ARG A 114 4.40 -6.99 -45.07
CA ARG A 114 3.69 -6.64 -46.32
C ARG A 114 4.63 -6.14 -47.42
N VAL A 115 5.69 -5.40 -47.08
CA VAL A 115 6.69 -4.93 -48.06
C VAL A 115 7.69 -6.03 -48.44
N ALA A 116 8.00 -6.93 -47.51
CA ALA A 116 8.88 -8.07 -47.74
C ALA A 116 8.22 -9.21 -48.55
N ALA A 117 6.89 -9.21 -48.71
CA ALA A 117 6.18 -10.20 -49.51
C ALA A 117 6.49 -10.02 -51.02
N PRO A 118 6.87 -11.09 -51.75
CA PRO A 118 7.21 -10.99 -53.16
C PRO A 118 5.99 -10.61 -53.99
N LYS A 119 6.10 -9.53 -54.79
CA LYS A 119 5.09 -9.15 -55.79
C LYS A 119 4.97 -10.25 -56.83
N LYS A 120 3.97 -11.13 -56.71
CA LYS A 120 3.58 -12.04 -57.80
C LYS A 120 2.81 -11.22 -58.83
N THR A 121 3.51 -10.61 -59.77
CA THR A 121 2.90 -10.04 -60.98
C THR A 121 2.61 -11.20 -61.93
N PRO A 122 1.35 -11.59 -62.21
CA PRO A 122 1.09 -12.58 -63.23
C PRO A 122 1.38 -11.95 -64.59
N LEU A 123 2.49 -12.34 -65.22
CA LEU A 123 2.76 -12.02 -66.62
C LEU A 123 1.69 -12.72 -67.46
N ARG A 124 0.73 -11.95 -67.98
CA ARG A 124 -0.26 -12.42 -68.94
C ARG A 124 0.47 -12.68 -70.26
N THR A 125 0.71 -13.95 -70.59
CA THR A 125 1.28 -14.36 -71.88
C THR A 125 0.31 -13.99 -72.99
N LEU A 126 0.69 -13.02 -73.82
CA LEU A 126 0.02 -12.72 -75.09
C LEU A 126 0.47 -13.78 -76.10
N SER A 127 -0.32 -14.83 -76.29
CA SER A 127 -0.15 -15.74 -77.42
C SER A 127 -0.59 -15.03 -78.71
N LEU A 128 0.33 -14.72 -79.61
CA LEU A 128 0.03 -14.31 -80.97
C LEU A 128 -0.51 -15.51 -81.78
N PRO A 129 -1.44 -15.30 -82.73
CA PRO A 129 -1.92 -16.38 -83.58
C PRO A 129 -0.82 -16.78 -84.57
N GLU A 130 -0.44 -18.06 -84.57
CA GLU A 130 0.40 -18.64 -85.62
C GLU A 130 -0.38 -18.58 -86.94
N GLY A 131 0.16 -17.84 -87.90
CA GLY A 131 -0.37 -17.75 -89.26
C GLY A 131 0.17 -18.90 -90.11
N ASP A 132 -0.76 -19.56 -90.80
CA ASP A 132 -0.55 -20.60 -91.80
C ASP A 132 0.45 -20.21 -92.90
N LEU A 133 1.39 -21.10 -93.20
CA LEU A 133 1.94 -21.37 -94.55
C LEU A 133 2.38 -22.84 -94.65
#